data_AF-A0A7W1M359-F1
#
_entry.id   AF-A0A7W1M359-F1
#
_cell.length_a   1.000
_cell.length_b   1.000
_cell.length_c   1.000
_cell.angle_alpha   90.00
_cell.angle_beta   90.00
_cell.angle_gamma   90.00
#
_symmetry.space_group_name_H-M   'P 1'
#
loop_
_entity.id
_entity.type
_entity.pdbx_description
1 polymer ?
#
loop_
_entity_poly.entity_id
_entity_poly.type
_entity_poly.pdbx_seq_one_letter_code
_entity_poly.pdbx_strand_id
1 'polypeptide(L)'
;MDVWEYFQTREREITDCSMSIFPGIHPFAAEADNDQRGRIFCTLSFHGYSPEDVYFQMHEEITVRASGVTRSRYAYFLVIGANEIGGYERHASHSPPVHKHCSGTVPHERSPSRAISFKDAANEAWRYVAEFATPEGVGAPEPDPDES
;
A
#
# COMPACT_ATOMS: atom_id res chain seq x y z
N MET A 1 20.64 7.98 -9.73
CA MET A 1 19.69 7.16 -8.96
C MET A 1 20.44 6.26 -8.03
N ASP A 2 20.46 6.67 -6.76
CA ASP A 2 20.81 5.83 -5.61
C ASP A 2 19.52 5.44 -4.84
N VAL A 3 19.67 4.72 -3.73
CA VAL A 3 18.55 4.29 -2.87
C VAL A 3 17.80 5.48 -2.27
N TRP A 4 18.48 6.57 -1.91
CA TRP A 4 17.86 7.75 -1.31
C TRP A 4 17.03 8.53 -2.34
N GLU A 5 17.52 8.67 -3.58
CA GLU A 5 16.75 9.24 -4.69
C GLU A 5 15.50 8.39 -5.00
N TYR A 6 15.57 7.07 -4.82
CA TYR A 6 14.40 6.19 -4.91
C TYR A 6 13.41 6.45 -3.78
N PHE A 7 13.87 6.56 -2.53
CA PHE A 7 13.01 6.85 -1.37
C PHE A 7 12.31 8.20 -1.51
N GLN A 8 13.01 9.25 -1.92
CA GLN A 8 12.41 10.55 -2.21
C GLN A 8 11.37 10.48 -3.33
N THR A 9 11.62 9.65 -4.35
CA THR A 9 10.63 9.40 -5.39
C THR A 9 9.40 8.72 -4.79
N ARG A 10 9.58 7.69 -3.97
CA ARG A 10 8.47 7.01 -3.28
C ARG A 10 7.65 7.96 -2.42
N GLU A 11 8.29 8.85 -1.64
CA GLU A 11 7.58 9.85 -0.82
C GLU A 11 6.72 10.79 -1.66
N ARG A 12 7.25 11.27 -2.80
CA ARG A 12 6.48 12.08 -3.75
C ARG A 12 5.30 11.28 -4.31
N GLU A 13 5.51 10.03 -4.72
CA GLU A 13 4.42 9.21 -5.25
C GLU A 13 3.32 8.94 -4.21
N ILE A 14 3.69 8.73 -2.94
CA ILE A 14 2.72 8.57 -1.84
C ILE A 14 1.85 9.82 -1.72
N THR A 15 2.48 11.00 -1.77
CA THR A 15 1.80 12.29 -1.68
C THR A 15 0.91 12.53 -2.91
N ASP A 16 1.41 12.26 -4.12
CA ASP A 16 0.65 12.37 -5.38
C ASP A 16 -0.61 11.49 -5.36
N CYS A 17 -0.54 10.34 -4.70
CA CYS A 17 -1.66 9.42 -4.53
C CYS A 17 -2.55 9.77 -3.32
N SER A 18 -2.49 11.00 -2.77
CA SER A 18 -3.33 11.45 -1.64
C SER A 18 -3.25 10.54 -0.41
N MET A 19 -2.04 10.02 -0.14
CA MET A 19 -1.76 9.21 1.03
C MET A 19 -0.66 9.86 1.88
N SER A 20 -0.48 9.39 3.11
CA SER A 20 0.60 9.84 3.98
C SER A 20 1.17 8.69 4.79
N ILE A 21 2.47 8.76 5.06
CA ILE A 21 3.14 7.80 5.94
C ILE A 21 2.66 8.07 7.37
N PHE A 22 2.31 7.01 8.09
CA PHE A 22 1.90 7.13 9.49
C PHE A 22 3.01 7.79 10.33
N PRO A 23 2.69 8.81 11.15
CA PRO A 23 3.71 9.60 11.85
C PRO A 23 4.50 8.77 12.87
N GLY A 24 5.75 9.18 13.11
CA GLY A 24 6.63 8.57 14.12
C GLY A 24 7.33 7.27 13.69
N ILE A 25 7.17 6.85 12.44
CA ILE A 25 7.85 5.69 11.87
C ILE A 25 8.89 6.19 10.86
N HIS A 26 10.11 5.65 10.92
CA HIS A 26 11.11 5.82 9.86
C HIS A 26 10.98 4.66 8.87
N PRO A 27 10.31 4.86 7.72
CA PRO A 27 9.92 3.75 6.87
C PRO A 27 11.04 3.27 5.94
N PHE A 28 12.11 4.06 5.81
CA PHE A 28 13.17 3.89 4.84
C PHE A 28 14.46 3.45 5.52
N ALA A 29 15.07 2.38 5.02
CA ALA A 29 16.36 1.89 5.50
C ALA A 29 17.25 1.51 4.31
N ALA A 30 18.50 1.99 4.29
CA ALA A 30 19.52 1.61 3.32
C ALA A 30 20.58 0.70 3.98
N GLU A 31 21.18 -0.22 3.22
CA GLU A 31 22.34 -0.99 3.70
C GLU A 31 23.58 -0.08 3.84
N ALA A 32 24.24 -0.14 4.99
CA ALA A 32 25.27 0.81 5.43
C ALA A 32 26.54 0.87 4.56
N ASP A 33 26.79 -0.15 3.72
CA ASP A 33 28.09 -0.34 3.07
C ASP A 33 28.12 0.03 1.58
N ASN A 34 26.98 0.26 0.91
CA ASN A 34 26.98 0.59 -0.52
C ASN A 34 25.82 1.46 -1.04
N ASP A 35 24.80 1.77 -0.21
CA ASP A 35 23.59 2.50 -0.63
C ASP A 35 22.96 1.98 -1.94
N GLN A 36 23.20 0.72 -2.30
CA GLN A 36 22.65 0.05 -3.48
C GLN A 36 21.46 -0.82 -3.10
N ARG A 37 21.22 -1.08 -1.83
CA ARG A 37 20.09 -1.86 -1.35
C ARG A 37 19.32 -1.09 -0.31
N GLY A 38 18.00 -1.13 -0.46
CA GLY A 38 17.08 -0.39 0.37
C GLY A 38 15.85 -1.22 0.69
N ARG A 39 15.26 -0.92 1.84
CA ARG A 39 13.99 -1.47 2.28
C ARG A 39 13.04 -0.34 2.63
N ILE A 40 11.78 -0.52 2.25
CA ILE A 40 10.68 0.34 2.65
C ILE A 40 9.70 -0.52 3.42
N PHE A 41 9.32 -0.11 4.62
CA PHE A 41 8.28 -0.79 5.40
C PHE A 41 7.45 0.24 6.15
N CYS A 42 6.19 0.41 5.74
CA CYS A 42 5.31 1.38 6.37
C CYS A 42 3.83 1.11 6.16
N THR A 43 3.03 1.75 7.02
CA THR A 43 1.60 1.92 6.85
C THR A 43 1.33 3.31 6.30
N LEU A 44 0.50 3.40 5.27
CA LEU A 44 0.03 4.64 4.68
C LEU A 44 -1.44 4.87 5.04
N SER A 45 -1.77 6.10 5.42
CA SER A 45 -3.14 6.56 5.63
C SER A 45 -3.71 7.16 4.35
N PHE A 46 -4.99 6.90 4.08
CA PHE A 46 -5.73 7.57 3.02
C PHE A 46 -6.26 8.92 3.52
N HIS A 47 -6.12 10.00 2.74
CA HIS A 47 -6.67 11.30 3.13
C HIS A 47 -8.20 11.26 3.21
N GLY A 48 -8.77 11.71 4.33
CA GLY A 48 -10.22 11.70 4.57
C GLY A 48 -10.77 10.40 5.18
N TYR A 49 -9.90 9.49 5.60
CA TYR A 49 -10.27 8.23 6.26
C TYR A 49 -9.46 8.00 7.53
N SER A 50 -10.07 7.33 8.49
CA SER A 50 -9.43 6.93 9.73
C SER A 50 -8.32 5.93 9.43
N PRO A 51 -7.06 6.19 9.83
CA PRO A 51 -5.96 5.27 9.60
C PRO A 51 -6.04 4.01 10.48
N GLU A 52 -6.90 3.99 11.49
CA GLU A 52 -7.19 2.80 12.29
C GLU A 52 -8.09 1.83 11.50
N ASP A 53 -8.96 2.36 10.65
CA ASP A 53 -9.94 1.59 9.90
C ASP A 53 -9.50 1.31 8.46
N VAL A 54 -8.84 2.26 7.80
CA VAL A 54 -8.50 2.22 6.37
C VAL A 54 -7.03 2.57 6.18
N TYR A 55 -6.22 1.59 5.82
CA TYR A 55 -4.79 1.80 5.62
C TYR A 55 -4.20 0.91 4.54
N PHE A 56 -3.08 1.36 3.98
CA PHE A 56 -2.33 0.65 2.96
C PHE A 56 -0.95 0.26 3.49
N GLN A 57 -0.70 -1.03 3.64
CA GLN A 57 0.61 -1.54 4.01
C GLN A 57 1.50 -1.64 2.79
N MET A 58 2.71 -1.08 2.90
CA MET A 58 3.72 -1.14 1.87
C MET A 58 5.00 -1.76 2.42
N HIS A 59 5.47 -2.77 1.70
CA HIS A 59 6.78 -3.36 1.88
C HIS A 59 7.49 -3.43 0.53
N GLU A 60 8.70 -2.89 0.42
CA GLU A 60 9.54 -3.01 -0.77
C GLU A 60 10.97 -3.39 -0.37
N GLU A 61 11.57 -4.30 -1.11
CA GLU A 61 13.01 -4.51 -1.13
C GLU A 61 13.53 -4.11 -2.51
N ILE A 62 14.45 -3.15 -2.53
CA ILE A 62 15.01 -2.61 -3.76
C ILE A 62 16.50 -2.88 -3.86
N THR A 63 16.96 -3.05 -5.10
CA THR A 63 18.38 -3.00 -5.45
C THR A 63 18.56 -2.02 -6.60
N VAL A 64 19.40 -1.03 -6.38
CA VAL A 64 19.88 -0.08 -7.36
C VAL A 64 21.16 -0.64 -7.97
N ARG A 65 21.27 -0.56 -9.30
CA ARG A 65 22.47 -0.91 -10.07
C ARG A 65 22.62 0.10 -11.21
N ALA A 66 23.77 0.11 -11.89
CA ALA A 66 23.96 0.93 -13.08
C ALA A 66 22.89 0.71 -14.17
N SER A 67 22.32 -0.50 -14.24
CA SER A 67 21.24 -0.86 -15.17
C SER A 67 19.84 -0.37 -14.76
N GLY A 68 19.69 0.27 -13.60
CA GLY A 68 18.43 0.76 -13.06
C GLY A 68 18.05 0.17 -11.71
N VAL A 69 16.79 0.38 -11.32
CA VAL A 69 16.26 -0.07 -10.02
C VAL A 69 15.42 -1.33 -10.18
N THR A 70 15.72 -2.34 -9.39
CA THR A 70 14.94 -3.58 -9.31
C THR A 70 14.22 -3.67 -7.96
N ARG A 71 12.91 -3.89 -7.98
CA ARG A 71 12.13 -4.28 -6.78
C ARG A 71 12.09 -5.81 -6.67
N SER A 72 13.06 -6.41 -5.97
CA SER A 72 13.17 -7.88 -5.87
C SER A 72 12.01 -8.51 -5.12
N ARG A 73 11.49 -7.78 -4.12
CA ARG A 73 10.31 -8.14 -3.34
C ARG A 73 9.44 -6.90 -3.17
N TYR A 74 8.13 -7.07 -3.26
CA TYR A 74 7.22 -6.06 -2.75
C TYR A 74 5.94 -6.71 -2.25
N ALA A 75 5.27 -6.02 -1.34
CA ALA A 75 3.94 -6.36 -0.89
C ALA A 75 3.16 -5.06 -0.64
N TYR A 76 1.95 -5.00 -1.18
CA TYR A 76 1.04 -3.87 -1.07
C TYR A 76 -0.31 -4.41 -0.65
N PHE A 77 -0.81 -4.06 0.54
CA PHE A 77 -2.06 -4.61 1.07
C PHE A 77 -2.98 -3.48 1.55
N LEU A 78 -4.22 -3.49 1.07
CA LEU A 78 -5.28 -2.62 1.58
C LEU A 78 -6.02 -3.33 2.70
N VAL A 79 -6.15 -2.67 3.83
CA VAL A 79 -6.98 -3.12 4.95
C VAL A 79 -8.12 -2.12 5.17
N ILE A 80 -9.34 -2.63 5.31
CA ILE A 80 -10.55 -1.88 5.68
C ILE A 80 -11.26 -2.64 6.81
N GLY A 81 -11.50 -1.97 7.95
CA GLY A 81 -12.23 -2.53 9.09
C GLY A 81 -11.63 -3.85 9.58
N ALA A 82 -10.30 -3.89 9.73
CA ALA A 82 -9.50 -5.07 10.10
C ALA A 82 -9.48 -6.24 9.08
N ASN A 83 -10.04 -6.08 7.89
CA ASN A 83 -10.01 -7.09 6.83
C ASN A 83 -9.08 -6.67 5.68
N GLU A 84 -8.24 -7.58 5.21
CA GLU A 84 -7.50 -7.37 3.96
C GLU A 84 -8.48 -7.48 2.78
N ILE A 85 -8.70 -6.38 2.06
CA ILE A 85 -9.67 -6.31 0.96
C ILE A 85 -9.02 -6.64 -0.38
N GLY A 86 -7.72 -6.40 -0.48
CA GLY A 86 -6.94 -6.77 -1.64
C GLY A 86 -5.50 -6.30 -1.56
N GLY A 87 -4.70 -6.75 -2.51
CA GLY A 87 -3.29 -6.41 -2.51
C GLY A 87 -2.51 -7.04 -3.65
N TYR A 88 -1.21 -6.76 -3.67
CA TYR A 88 -0.28 -7.31 -4.65
C TYR A 88 1.00 -7.71 -3.95
N GLU A 89 1.49 -8.90 -4.26
CA GLU A 89 2.74 -9.39 -3.71
C GLU A 89 3.63 -9.94 -4.82
N ARG A 90 4.93 -9.69 -4.69
CA ARG A 90 6.00 -10.32 -5.44
C ARG A 90 7.00 -10.94 -4.47
N HIS A 91 7.15 -12.26 -4.56
CA HIS A 91 8.15 -13.02 -3.82
C HIS A 91 8.62 -14.23 -4.62
N ALA A 92 9.93 -14.39 -4.83
CA ALA A 92 10.48 -15.48 -5.64
C ALA A 92 10.17 -16.89 -5.11
N SER A 93 9.94 -17.03 -3.80
CA SER A 93 9.56 -18.30 -3.18
C SER A 93 8.06 -18.61 -3.18
N HIS A 94 7.21 -17.70 -3.68
CA HIS A 94 5.76 -17.93 -3.75
C HIS A 94 5.39 -18.63 -5.08
N SER A 95 4.27 -19.36 -5.07
CA SER A 95 3.65 -19.91 -6.27
C SER A 95 2.21 -19.39 -6.37
N PRO A 96 1.90 -18.50 -7.33
CA PRO A 96 2.81 -17.90 -8.31
C PRO A 96 3.71 -16.81 -7.68
N PRO A 97 4.91 -16.54 -8.26
CA PRO A 97 5.86 -15.58 -7.69
C PRO A 97 5.37 -14.13 -7.64
N VAL A 98 4.40 -13.79 -8.50
CA VAL A 98 3.69 -12.52 -8.47
C VAL A 98 2.20 -12.84 -8.47
N HIS A 99 1.48 -12.34 -7.47
CA HIS A 99 0.04 -12.54 -7.35
C HIS A 99 -0.66 -11.30 -6.84
N LYS A 100 -1.95 -11.22 -7.16
CA LYS A 100 -2.91 -10.33 -6.55
C LYS A 100 -3.63 -11.10 -5.43
N HIS A 101 -3.82 -10.43 -4.30
CA HIS A 101 -4.71 -10.86 -3.23
C HIS A 101 -6.10 -10.33 -3.56
N CYS A 102 -7.06 -11.24 -3.76
CA CYS A 102 -8.41 -10.90 -4.18
C CYS A 102 -9.43 -11.08 -3.03
N SER A 103 -10.13 -9.98 -2.76
CA SER A 103 -11.50 -9.88 -2.27
C SER A 103 -11.72 -9.82 -0.76
N GLY A 104 -12.28 -8.68 -0.34
CA GLY A 104 -12.98 -8.48 0.94
C GLY A 104 -14.23 -9.35 1.14
N THR A 105 -14.30 -10.52 0.50
CA THR A 105 -15.31 -11.58 0.72
C THR A 105 -14.68 -12.94 1.01
N VAL A 106 -13.41 -13.17 0.65
CA VAL A 106 -12.69 -14.42 0.93
C VAL A 106 -11.40 -14.08 1.69
N PRO A 107 -11.15 -14.67 2.87
CA PRO A 107 -10.02 -14.27 3.73
C PRO A 107 -8.63 -14.38 3.11
N HIS A 108 -8.45 -15.13 2.02
CA HIS A 108 -7.16 -15.29 1.33
C HIS A 108 -7.31 -15.96 -0.04
N GLU A 109 -7.31 -15.18 -1.13
CA GLU A 109 -7.24 -15.71 -2.49
C GLU A 109 -6.02 -15.15 -3.24
N ARG A 110 -5.19 -16.04 -3.78
CA ARG A 110 -3.99 -15.67 -4.56
C ARG A 110 -4.22 -15.94 -6.03
N SER A 111 -4.40 -14.89 -6.82
CA SER A 111 -4.51 -14.99 -8.27
C SER A 111 -3.19 -14.60 -8.94
N PRO A 112 -2.69 -15.35 -9.95
CA PRO A 112 -1.49 -14.95 -10.69
C PRO A 112 -1.62 -13.53 -11.25
N SER A 113 -0.53 -12.77 -11.20
CA SER A 113 -0.52 -11.38 -11.66
C SER A 113 0.82 -11.00 -12.29
N ARG A 114 0.84 -9.87 -13.00
CA ARG A 114 2.06 -9.23 -13.50
C ARG A 114 2.66 -8.32 -12.43
N ALA A 115 3.94 -7.99 -12.58
CA ALA A 115 4.56 -7.00 -11.71
C ALA A 115 3.82 -5.66 -11.80
N ILE A 116 3.51 -5.05 -10.66
CA ILE A 116 2.72 -3.81 -10.56
C ILE A 116 3.58 -2.65 -10.07
N SER A 117 3.31 -1.42 -10.53
CA SER A 117 3.90 -0.22 -9.94
C SER A 117 3.19 0.13 -8.63
N PHE A 118 3.83 0.93 -7.78
CA PHE A 118 3.17 1.45 -6.58
C PHE A 118 1.95 2.30 -6.94
N LYS A 119 2.09 3.25 -7.89
CA LYS A 119 0.98 4.11 -8.32
C LYS A 119 -0.23 3.30 -8.82
N ASP A 120 0.00 2.25 -9.59
CA ASP A 120 -1.09 1.38 -10.06
C ASP A 120 -1.75 0.62 -8.90
N ALA A 121 -0.97 0.11 -7.94
CA ALA A 121 -1.48 -0.56 -6.75
C ALA A 121 -2.26 0.40 -5.83
N ALA A 122 -1.78 1.63 -5.68
CA ALA A 122 -2.43 2.70 -4.94
C ALA A 122 -3.74 3.15 -5.58
N ASN A 123 -3.77 3.31 -6.91
CA ASN A 123 -4.99 3.64 -7.65
C ASN A 123 -6.05 2.54 -7.51
N GLU A 124 -5.63 1.28 -7.59
CA GLU A 124 -6.52 0.15 -7.32
C GLU A 124 -7.03 0.16 -5.87
N ALA A 125 -6.16 0.46 -4.90
CA ALA A 125 -6.58 0.57 -3.51
C ALA A 125 -7.61 1.69 -3.30
N TRP A 126 -7.44 2.86 -3.93
CA TRP A 126 -8.43 3.93 -3.93
C TRP A 126 -9.78 3.51 -4.51
N ARG A 127 -9.79 2.67 -5.55
CA ARG A 127 -11.02 2.09 -6.10
C ARG A 127 -11.77 1.26 -5.06
N TYR A 128 -11.05 0.42 -4.32
CA TYR A 128 -11.63 -0.36 -3.22
C TYR A 128 -12.08 0.52 -2.04
N VAL A 129 -11.30 1.52 -1.66
CA VAL A 129 -11.68 2.48 -0.59
C VAL A 129 -12.98 3.21 -0.95
N ALA A 130 -13.13 3.66 -2.19
CA ALA A 130 -14.35 4.32 -2.65
C ALA A 130 -15.58 3.39 -2.67
N GLU A 131 -15.38 2.08 -2.84
CA GLU A 131 -16.45 1.08 -2.91
C GLU A 131 -16.85 0.56 -1.52
N PHE A 132 -15.89 0.39 -0.60
CA PHE A 132 -16.09 -0.39 0.63
C PHE A 132 -15.91 0.40 1.95
N ALA A 133 -15.33 1.60 1.92
CA ALA A 133 -15.04 2.36 3.15
C ALA A 133 -15.96 3.58 3.33
N THR A 134 -16.19 3.97 4.60
CA THR A 134 -16.91 5.20 4.96
C THR A 134 -15.91 6.31 5.29
N PRO A 135 -16.02 7.51 4.70
CA PRO A 135 -15.14 8.63 5.02
C PRO A 135 -15.32 9.13 6.46
N GLU A 136 -14.28 9.73 7.02
CA GLU A 136 -14.39 10.43 8.31
C GLU A 136 -15.34 11.63 8.21
N GLY A 137 -16.13 11.85 9.27
CA GLY A 137 -17.00 13.03 9.40
C GLY A 137 -18.33 12.95 8.64
N VAL A 138 -18.60 11.86 7.93
CA VAL A 138 -19.96 11.55 7.46
C VAL A 138 -20.66 10.79 8.58
N GLY A 139 -21.28 11.52 9.50
CA GLY A 139 -22.13 10.92 10.53
C GLY A 139 -23.18 10.02 9.90
N ALA A 140 -23.58 8.94 10.60
CA ALA A 140 -24.77 8.20 10.22
C ALA A 140 -25.92 9.21 10.03
N PRO A 141 -26.75 9.09 8.97
CA PRO A 141 -27.91 9.94 8.85
C PRO A 141 -28.68 9.88 10.17
N GLU A 142 -28.95 11.05 10.76
CA GLU A 142 -29.76 11.11 11.97
C GLU A 142 -31.06 10.34 11.70
N PRO A 143 -31.51 9.46 12.61
CA PRO A 143 -32.78 8.78 12.44
C PRO A 143 -33.87 9.85 12.27
N ASP A 144 -34.71 9.68 11.25
CA ASP A 144 -35.79 10.60 10.93
C ASP A 144 -36.69 10.74 12.18
N PRO A 145 -36.86 11.95 12.74
CA PRO A 145 -37.61 12.13 13.99
C PRO A 145 -39.11 11.75 13.86
N ASP A 146 -39.60 11.47 12.65
CA ASP A 146 -40.99 11.11 12.38
C ASP A 146 -41.30 9.59 12.42
N GLU A 147 -40.35 8.72 12.76
CA GLU A 147 -40.61 7.27 12.98
C GLU A 147 -40.80 6.90 14.47
N SER A 148 -41.63 7.66 15.20
CA SER A 148 -42.05 7.37 16.59
C SER A 148 -43.52 6.92 16.70
#